data_AF-A0A7S4VCN8-F1
#
_entry.id   AF-A0A7S4VCN8-F1
#
_cell.length_a   1.000
_cell.length_b   1.000
_cell.length_c   1.000
_cell.angle_alpha   90.00
_cell.angle_beta   90.00
_cell.angle_gamma   90.00
#
_symmetry.space_group_name_H-M   'P 1'
#
loop_
_entity.id
_entity.type
_entity.pdbx_description
1 polymer ?
#
loop_
_entity_poly.entity_id
_entity_poly.type
_entity_poly.pdbx_seq_one_letter_code
_entity_poly.pdbx_strand_id
1 'polypeptide(L)'
;RGGAAPRGPGGGPPPSSCRALTRALAGLGRSSHWQGAVAVFVLARHGRLLPDAFVCTSVISACEKGAKWETALALLPLLPSGDLRRSVPSFNAAISACEKAAHWGGALAVFASLQHRSLSPDVVTFNATISACEKGQRWGPAMRLLGTMRAHRVWPNAITYCAAISASEKGACWERALALLEDSRRDGSPPGVVAWSATVSALEKGQQWERALTA
;
A
#
# COMPACT_ATOMS: atom_id res chain seq x y z
N ARG A 1 -32.18 -26.12 -40.71
CA ARG A 1 -31.59 -26.10 -39.36
C ARG A 1 -30.38 -25.17 -39.38
N GLY A 2 -30.50 -23.94 -38.90
CA GLY A 2 -29.40 -22.99 -38.80
C GLY A 2 -29.66 -22.07 -37.62
N GLY A 3 -29.21 -22.48 -36.44
CA GLY A 3 -29.33 -21.71 -35.21
C GLY A 3 -28.24 -20.64 -35.15
N ALA A 4 -28.65 -19.38 -35.15
CA ALA A 4 -27.78 -18.24 -34.93
C ALA A 4 -27.38 -18.17 -33.44
N ALA A 5 -26.07 -18.14 -33.18
CA ALA A 5 -25.50 -17.90 -31.86
C ALA A 5 -25.74 -16.44 -31.42
N PRO A 6 -26.05 -16.17 -30.14
CA PRO A 6 -26.16 -14.80 -29.65
C PRO A 6 -24.79 -14.14 -29.59
N ARG A 7 -24.64 -13.04 -30.34
CA ARG A 7 -23.48 -12.14 -30.31
C ARG A 7 -23.32 -11.55 -28.90
N GLY A 8 -22.09 -11.62 -28.36
CA GLY A 8 -21.72 -11.07 -27.05
C GLY A 8 -21.93 -9.55 -26.94
N PRO A 9 -21.96 -9.00 -25.71
CA PRO A 9 -22.27 -7.60 -25.50
C PRO A 9 -21.15 -6.73 -26.07
N GLY A 10 -21.51 -5.96 -27.09
CA GLY A 10 -20.62 -5.00 -27.75
C GLY A 10 -20.21 -3.87 -26.82
N GLY A 11 -18.93 -3.50 -26.91
CA GLY A 11 -18.37 -2.30 -26.31
C GLY A 11 -18.92 -1.04 -26.98
N GLY A 12 -20.08 -0.57 -26.50
CA GLY A 12 -20.54 0.80 -26.73
C GLY A 12 -19.81 1.77 -25.77
N PRO A 13 -19.63 3.05 -26.15
CA PRO A 13 -19.06 4.05 -25.26
C PRO A 13 -19.93 4.18 -23.99
N PRO A 14 -19.33 4.30 -22.79
CA PRO A 14 -20.10 4.40 -21.56
C PRO A 14 -21.03 5.63 -21.60
N PRO A 15 -22.23 5.55 -20.99
CA PRO A 15 -23.23 6.62 -21.03
C PRO A 15 -22.62 7.96 -20.56
N SER A 16 -23.12 9.06 -21.11
CA SER A 16 -22.69 10.43 -20.84
C SER A 16 -22.63 10.77 -19.34
N SER A 17 -23.53 10.20 -18.54
CA SER A 17 -23.54 10.29 -17.08
C SER A 17 -22.31 9.65 -16.42
N CYS A 18 -21.83 8.49 -16.90
CA CYS A 18 -20.60 7.87 -16.42
C CYS A 18 -19.41 8.76 -16.73
N ARG A 19 -19.29 9.29 -17.96
CA ARG A 19 -18.16 10.15 -18.34
C ARG A 19 -18.08 11.44 -17.52
N ALA A 20 -19.23 12.05 -17.20
CA ALA A 20 -19.29 13.22 -16.33
C ALA A 20 -18.87 12.88 -14.88
N LEU A 21 -19.32 11.74 -14.37
CA LEU A 21 -19.00 11.23 -13.04
C LEU A 21 -17.52 10.86 -12.90
N THR A 22 -16.94 10.19 -13.91
CA THR A 22 -15.50 9.92 -14.06
C THR A 22 -14.68 11.22 -14.01
N ARG A 23 -15.14 12.28 -14.70
CA ARG A 23 -14.44 13.58 -14.72
C ARG A 23 -14.51 14.30 -13.37
N ALA A 24 -15.67 14.28 -12.71
CA ALA A 24 -15.87 14.85 -11.38
C ALA A 24 -14.99 14.13 -10.33
N LEU A 25 -14.96 12.79 -10.34
CA LEU A 25 -14.12 11.99 -9.44
C LEU A 25 -12.63 12.16 -9.72
N ALA A 26 -12.22 12.27 -10.98
CA ALA A 26 -10.83 12.58 -11.32
C ALA A 26 -10.41 13.97 -10.81
N GLY A 27 -11.33 14.94 -10.80
CA GLY A 27 -11.12 16.25 -10.18
C GLY A 27 -10.97 16.16 -8.67
N LEU A 28 -11.84 15.38 -8.01
CA LEU A 28 -11.85 15.21 -6.55
C LEU A 28 -10.65 14.41 -6.03
N GLY A 29 -10.19 13.41 -6.78
CA GLY A 29 -8.95 12.68 -6.46
C GLY A 29 -7.72 13.60 -6.48
N ARG A 30 -7.70 14.59 -7.37
CA ARG A 30 -6.65 15.62 -7.41
C ARG A 30 -6.77 16.61 -6.25
N SER A 31 -7.98 17.02 -5.87
CA SER A 31 -8.20 18.06 -4.86
C SER A 31 -8.16 17.57 -3.40
N SER A 32 -7.83 16.32 -3.11
CA SER A 32 -7.75 15.75 -1.74
C SER A 32 -9.10 15.72 -0.98
N HIS A 33 -10.22 15.94 -1.65
CA HIS A 33 -11.55 15.95 -1.06
C HIS A 33 -12.15 14.53 -1.03
N TRP A 34 -11.70 13.70 -0.08
CA TRP A 34 -12.17 12.32 0.06
C TRP A 34 -13.67 12.23 0.37
N GLN A 35 -14.25 13.20 1.10
CA GLN A 35 -15.69 13.22 1.36
C GLN A 35 -16.51 13.33 0.06
N GLY A 36 -16.08 14.21 -0.85
CA GLY A 36 -16.73 14.39 -2.15
C GLY A 36 -16.62 13.13 -3.02
N ALA A 37 -15.45 12.48 -3.02
CA ALA A 37 -15.25 11.25 -3.76
C ALA A 37 -16.15 10.10 -3.26
N VAL A 38 -16.28 9.96 -1.93
CA VAL A 38 -17.17 8.96 -1.31
C VAL A 38 -18.64 9.31 -1.55
N ALA A 39 -19.03 10.57 -1.45
CA ALA A 39 -20.40 11.01 -1.72
C ALA A 39 -20.82 10.69 -3.17
N VAL A 40 -19.95 11.01 -4.14
CA VAL A 40 -20.20 10.69 -5.55
C VAL A 40 -20.25 9.18 -5.80
N PHE A 41 -19.45 8.38 -5.09
CA PHE A 41 -19.52 6.92 -5.15
C PHE A 41 -20.84 6.35 -4.60
N VAL A 42 -21.31 6.86 -3.46
CA VAL A 42 -22.60 6.47 -2.86
C VAL A 42 -23.74 6.84 -3.81
N LEU A 43 -23.72 8.04 -4.39
CA LEU A 43 -24.70 8.48 -5.39
C LEU A 43 -24.67 7.60 -6.66
N ALA A 44 -23.49 7.22 -7.15
CA ALA A 44 -23.35 6.32 -8.29
C ALA A 44 -23.98 4.94 -8.01
N ARG A 45 -23.82 4.40 -6.80
CA ARG A 45 -24.48 3.15 -6.37
C ARG A 45 -25.99 3.28 -6.31
N HIS A 46 -26.51 4.37 -5.75
CA HIS A 46 -27.96 4.62 -5.71
C HIS A 46 -28.55 4.79 -7.12
N GLY A 47 -27.79 5.34 -8.07
CA GLY A 47 -28.17 5.44 -9.48
C GLY A 47 -28.12 4.12 -10.27
N ARG A 48 -27.84 2.97 -9.63
CA ARG A 48 -27.61 1.65 -10.27
C ARG A 48 -26.52 1.66 -11.35
N LEU A 49 -25.63 2.65 -11.32
CA LEU A 49 -24.48 2.68 -12.21
C LEU A 49 -23.43 1.74 -11.61
N LEU A 50 -23.03 0.70 -12.37
CA LEU A 50 -21.90 -0.14 -11.97
C LEU A 50 -20.65 0.74 -11.94
N PRO A 51 -20.03 0.95 -10.76
CA PRO A 51 -18.81 1.73 -10.68
C PRO A 51 -17.75 1.01 -11.52
N ASP A 52 -17.21 1.70 -12.53
CA ASP A 52 -16.13 1.15 -13.33
C ASP A 52 -14.84 1.05 -12.48
N ALA A 53 -13.85 0.30 -12.97
CA ALA A 53 -12.56 0.13 -12.28
C ALA A 53 -11.86 1.48 -12.03
N PHE A 54 -12.14 2.49 -12.87
CA PHE A 54 -11.55 3.82 -12.77
C PHE A 54 -12.15 4.64 -11.61
N VAL A 55 -13.47 4.57 -11.42
CA VAL A 55 -14.21 5.19 -10.31
C VAL A 55 -13.72 4.63 -8.99
N CYS A 56 -13.66 3.30 -8.86
CA CYS A 56 -13.13 2.66 -7.64
C CYS A 56 -11.68 3.07 -7.37
N THR A 57 -10.81 3.07 -8.38
CA THR A 57 -9.40 3.47 -8.24
C THR A 57 -9.26 4.95 -7.83
N SER A 58 -10.06 5.84 -8.42
CA SER A 58 -10.07 7.26 -8.10
C SER A 58 -10.50 7.51 -6.66
N VAL A 59 -11.52 6.79 -6.19
CA VAL A 59 -12.00 6.89 -4.81
C VAL A 59 -10.95 6.33 -3.84
N ILE A 60 -10.34 5.17 -4.14
CA ILE A 60 -9.28 4.60 -3.29
C ILE A 60 -8.07 5.56 -3.18
N SER A 61 -7.67 6.20 -4.28
CA SER A 61 -6.60 7.22 -4.25
C SER A 61 -6.99 8.46 -3.44
N ALA A 62 -8.27 8.88 -3.46
CA ALA A 62 -8.76 9.93 -2.57
C ALA A 62 -8.76 9.48 -1.09
N CYS A 63 -9.16 8.23 -0.81
CA CYS A 63 -9.13 7.63 0.53
C CYS A 63 -7.71 7.54 1.10
N GLU A 64 -6.71 7.31 0.26
CA GLU A 64 -5.30 7.35 0.63
C GLU A 64 -4.90 8.71 1.22
N LYS A 65 -5.38 9.82 0.63
CA LYS A 65 -5.11 11.17 1.16
C LYS A 65 -5.86 11.46 2.46
N GLY A 66 -7.05 10.88 2.62
CA GLY A 66 -7.87 11.02 3.82
C GLY A 66 -7.59 10.02 4.94
N ALA A 67 -6.62 9.11 4.76
CA ALA A 67 -6.34 7.97 5.65
C ALA A 67 -7.59 7.11 5.96
N LYS A 68 -8.53 7.02 5.02
CA LYS A 68 -9.80 6.28 5.16
C LYS A 68 -9.65 4.84 4.70
N TRP A 69 -8.94 4.06 5.52
CA TRP A 69 -8.62 2.67 5.22
C TRP A 69 -9.87 1.80 5.10
N GLU A 70 -10.91 2.01 5.89
CA GLU A 70 -12.15 1.21 5.89
C GLU A 70 -12.81 1.27 4.51
N THR A 71 -12.96 2.48 3.97
CA THR A 71 -13.53 2.69 2.63
C THR A 71 -12.62 2.13 1.54
N ALA A 72 -11.30 2.29 1.66
CA ALA A 72 -10.37 1.74 0.68
C ALA A 72 -10.46 0.20 0.64
N LEU A 73 -10.50 -0.46 1.80
CA LEU A 73 -10.64 -1.91 1.90
C LEU A 73 -11.99 -2.41 1.37
N ALA A 74 -13.08 -1.70 1.63
CA ALA A 74 -14.41 -2.07 1.15
C ALA A 74 -14.53 -1.98 -0.39
N LEU A 75 -13.74 -1.12 -1.03
CA LEU A 75 -13.75 -0.92 -2.48
C LEU A 75 -12.87 -1.90 -3.26
N LEU A 76 -11.82 -2.45 -2.65
CA LEU A 76 -10.90 -3.38 -3.32
C LEU A 76 -11.58 -4.65 -3.89
N PRO A 77 -12.52 -5.31 -3.18
CA PRO A 77 -13.23 -6.46 -3.72
C PRO A 77 -14.08 -6.13 -4.96
N LEU A 78 -14.51 -4.87 -5.10
CA LEU A 78 -15.33 -4.42 -6.23
C LEU A 78 -14.53 -4.18 -7.50
N LEU A 79 -13.20 -4.21 -7.44
CA LEU A 79 -12.34 -4.08 -8.63
C LEU A 79 -12.44 -5.34 -9.49
N PRO A 80 -12.89 -5.24 -10.76
CA PRO A 80 -12.98 -6.38 -11.67
C PRO A 80 -11.62 -7.04 -11.88
N SER A 81 -11.57 -8.37 -11.77
CA SER A 81 -10.35 -9.17 -11.94
C SER A 81 -9.75 -9.10 -13.35
N GLY A 82 -10.50 -8.62 -14.35
CA GLY A 82 -10.08 -8.55 -15.75
C GLY A 82 -9.08 -7.42 -16.08
N ASP A 83 -8.86 -6.47 -15.17
CA ASP A 83 -8.00 -5.30 -15.38
C ASP A 83 -6.68 -5.41 -14.59
N LEU A 84 -5.97 -6.53 -14.78
CA LEU A 84 -4.74 -6.92 -14.06
C LEU A 84 -3.63 -5.85 -14.07
N ARG A 85 -3.57 -4.97 -15.08
CA ARG A 85 -2.59 -3.88 -15.17
C ARG A 85 -2.98 -2.60 -14.43
N ARG A 86 -4.27 -2.37 -14.14
CA ARG A 86 -4.76 -1.15 -13.47
C ARG A 86 -4.92 -1.32 -11.95
N SER A 87 -4.75 -2.54 -11.44
CA SER A 87 -5.06 -2.88 -10.05
C SER A 87 -3.94 -2.52 -9.07
N VAL A 88 -2.65 -2.76 -9.39
CA VAL A 88 -1.54 -2.57 -8.42
C VAL A 88 -1.51 -1.18 -7.79
N PRO A 89 -1.66 -0.06 -8.54
CA PRO A 89 -1.73 1.27 -7.93
C PRO A 89 -2.90 1.42 -6.93
N SER A 90 -4.04 0.77 -7.18
CA SER A 90 -5.19 0.80 -6.28
C SER A 90 -4.92 0.01 -4.99
N PHE A 91 -4.23 -1.13 -5.07
CA PHE A 91 -3.77 -1.86 -3.89
C PHE A 91 -2.72 -1.07 -3.11
N ASN A 92 -1.76 -0.43 -3.80
CA ASN A 92 -0.76 0.44 -3.17
C ASN A 92 -1.42 1.61 -2.44
N ALA A 93 -2.38 2.29 -3.07
CA ALA A 93 -3.14 3.36 -2.44
C ALA A 93 -3.96 2.89 -1.22
N ALA A 94 -4.54 1.69 -1.27
CA ALA A 94 -5.22 1.11 -0.11
C ALA A 94 -4.25 0.78 1.04
N ILE A 95 -3.08 0.21 0.73
CA ILE A 95 -2.02 -0.06 1.73
C ILE A 95 -1.52 1.25 2.33
N SER A 96 -1.27 2.28 1.51
CA SER A 96 -0.86 3.61 1.99
C SER A 96 -1.95 4.30 2.83
N ALA A 97 -3.23 4.07 2.54
CA ALA A 97 -4.32 4.49 3.43
C ALA A 97 -4.24 3.79 4.80
N CYS A 98 -4.01 2.48 4.82
CA CYS A 98 -3.79 1.71 6.05
C CYS A 98 -2.53 2.18 6.80
N GLU A 99 -1.45 2.47 6.09
CA GLU A 99 -0.19 2.97 6.63
C GLU A 99 -0.39 4.31 7.35
N LYS A 100 -1.08 5.27 6.72
CA LYS A 100 -1.40 6.57 7.34
C LYS A 100 -2.31 6.44 8.55
N ALA A 101 -3.16 5.42 8.59
CA ALA A 101 -4.03 5.11 9.73
C ALA A 101 -3.38 4.18 10.78
N ALA A 102 -2.10 3.82 10.63
CA ALA A 102 -1.40 2.83 11.45
C ALA A 102 -2.10 1.45 11.54
N HIS A 103 -2.97 1.13 10.58
CA HIS A 103 -3.77 -0.09 10.55
C HIS A 103 -3.00 -1.24 9.86
N TRP A 104 -1.97 -1.76 10.55
CA TRP A 104 -1.06 -2.79 10.05
C TRP A 104 -1.76 -4.08 9.60
N GLY A 105 -2.82 -4.51 10.29
CA GLY A 105 -3.56 -5.73 9.95
C GLY A 105 -4.25 -5.64 8.58
N GLY A 106 -4.80 -4.46 8.26
CA GLY A 106 -5.40 -4.18 6.96
C GLY A 106 -4.35 -4.13 5.85
N ALA A 107 -3.20 -3.49 6.10
CA ALA A 107 -2.11 -3.46 5.13
C ALA A 107 -1.63 -4.89 4.75
N LEU A 108 -1.46 -5.77 5.74
CA LEU A 108 -1.09 -7.17 5.49
C LEU A 108 -2.19 -7.95 4.74
N ALA A 109 -3.46 -7.72 5.06
CA ALA A 109 -4.58 -8.36 4.36
C ALA A 109 -4.65 -7.95 2.88
N VAL A 110 -4.40 -6.68 2.58
CA VAL A 110 -4.34 -6.16 1.20
C VAL A 110 -3.14 -6.74 0.46
N PHE A 111 -1.97 -6.79 1.10
CA PHE A 111 -0.77 -7.40 0.54
C PHE A 111 -1.00 -8.88 0.18
N ALA A 112 -1.59 -9.65 1.10
CA ALA A 112 -1.95 -11.06 0.84
C ALA A 112 -2.98 -11.19 -0.29
N SER A 113 -3.97 -10.29 -0.36
CA SER A 113 -4.97 -10.27 -1.43
C SER A 113 -4.34 -9.96 -2.80
N LEU A 114 -3.33 -9.09 -2.85
CA LEU A 114 -2.56 -8.81 -4.05
C LEU A 114 -1.84 -10.08 -4.55
N GLN A 115 -1.17 -10.80 -3.65
CA GLN A 115 -0.51 -12.07 -3.98
C GLN A 115 -1.50 -13.15 -4.44
N HIS A 116 -2.66 -13.26 -3.77
CA HIS A 116 -3.70 -14.24 -4.13
C HIS A 116 -4.31 -13.95 -5.51
N ARG A 117 -4.30 -12.69 -5.96
CA ARG A 117 -4.71 -12.30 -7.31
C ARG A 117 -3.60 -12.46 -8.35
N SER A 118 -2.48 -13.09 -7.99
CA SER A 118 -1.30 -13.27 -8.85
C SER A 118 -0.74 -11.94 -9.39
N LEU A 119 -0.94 -10.85 -8.64
CA LEU A 119 -0.32 -9.56 -8.94
C LEU A 119 1.07 -9.54 -8.30
N SER A 120 2.04 -8.94 -8.98
CA SER A 120 3.39 -8.79 -8.46
C SER A 120 3.48 -7.54 -7.58
N PRO A 121 3.80 -7.66 -6.27
CA PRO A 121 4.08 -6.51 -5.44
C PRO A 121 5.34 -5.78 -5.95
N ASP A 122 5.34 -4.45 -5.90
CA ASP A 122 6.50 -3.62 -6.23
C ASP A 122 7.16 -3.05 -4.96
N VAL A 123 8.26 -2.31 -5.15
CA VAL A 123 8.99 -1.64 -4.04
C VAL A 123 8.04 -0.76 -3.22
N VAL A 124 7.07 -0.09 -3.86
CA VAL A 124 6.12 0.80 -3.19
C VAL A 124 5.15 -0.03 -2.33
N THR A 125 4.65 -1.16 -2.84
CA THR A 125 3.81 -2.09 -2.08
C THR A 125 4.52 -2.57 -0.81
N PHE A 126 5.77 -3.03 -0.94
CA PHE A 126 6.55 -3.51 0.19
C PHE A 126 6.84 -2.41 1.21
N ASN A 127 7.30 -1.24 0.74
CA ASN A 127 7.61 -0.11 1.60
C ASN A 127 6.39 0.36 2.40
N ALA A 128 5.25 0.56 1.73
CA ALA A 128 4.02 0.97 2.40
C ALA A 128 3.55 -0.07 3.43
N THR A 129 3.68 -1.37 3.13
CA THR A 129 3.30 -2.46 4.06
C THR A 129 4.24 -2.53 5.27
N ILE A 130 5.55 -2.38 5.06
CA ILE A 130 6.57 -2.35 6.12
C ILE A 130 6.37 -1.11 7.00
N SER A 131 6.16 0.08 6.42
CA SER A 131 5.85 1.31 7.15
C SER A 131 4.55 1.19 7.95
N ALA A 132 3.53 0.51 7.44
CA ALA A 132 2.31 0.24 8.21
C ALA A 132 2.59 -0.64 9.43
N CYS A 133 3.45 -1.67 9.28
CA CYS A 133 3.90 -2.50 10.40
C CYS A 133 4.74 -1.70 11.42
N GLU A 134 5.62 -0.82 10.95
CA GLU A 134 6.44 0.07 11.77
C GLU A 134 5.58 1.03 12.62
N LYS A 135 4.55 1.64 12.03
CA LYS A 135 3.56 2.46 12.75
C LYS A 135 2.71 1.64 13.71
N GLY A 136 2.39 0.40 13.36
CA GLY A 136 1.69 -0.56 14.21
C GLY A 136 2.58 -1.24 15.28
N GLN A 137 3.87 -0.88 15.38
CA GLN A 137 4.85 -1.49 16.29
C GLN A 137 5.00 -3.01 16.11
N ARG A 138 4.79 -3.50 14.87
CA ARG A 138 4.88 -4.92 14.51
C ARG A 138 6.19 -5.23 13.79
N TRP A 139 7.28 -5.31 14.56
CA TRP A 139 8.61 -5.63 14.03
C TRP A 139 8.68 -7.00 13.35
N GLY A 140 8.06 -8.04 13.91
CA GLY A 140 8.09 -9.40 13.36
C GLY A 140 7.57 -9.50 11.91
N PRO A 141 6.35 -9.03 11.61
CA PRO A 141 5.83 -8.93 10.25
C PRO A 141 6.70 -8.07 9.31
N ALA A 142 7.22 -6.93 9.79
CA ALA A 142 8.09 -6.07 8.99
C ALA A 142 9.36 -6.81 8.52
N MET A 143 10.00 -7.59 9.40
CA MET A 143 11.19 -8.39 9.06
C MET A 143 10.86 -9.51 8.06
N ARG A 144 9.72 -10.17 8.23
CA ARG A 144 9.26 -11.18 7.26
C ARG A 144 9.05 -10.57 5.88
N LEU A 145 8.45 -9.39 5.80
CA LEU A 145 8.24 -8.66 4.54
C LEU A 145 9.56 -8.27 3.87
N LEU A 146 10.55 -7.84 4.64
CA LEU A 146 11.88 -7.54 4.11
C LEU A 146 12.54 -8.79 3.49
N GLY A 147 12.42 -9.95 4.16
CA GLY A 147 12.90 -11.22 3.63
C GLY A 147 12.15 -11.66 2.36
N THR A 148 10.83 -11.49 2.31
CA THR A 148 10.04 -11.83 1.11
C THR A 148 10.30 -10.89 -0.06
N MET A 149 10.67 -9.63 0.19
CA MET A 149 11.03 -8.67 -0.85
C MET A 149 12.18 -9.19 -1.72
N ARG A 150 13.27 -9.68 -1.10
CA ARG A 150 14.40 -10.31 -1.79
C ARG A 150 13.96 -11.57 -2.57
N ALA A 151 13.08 -12.38 -1.99
CA ALA A 151 12.53 -13.58 -2.66
C ALA A 151 11.70 -13.25 -3.91
N HIS A 152 11.03 -12.09 -3.92
CA HIS A 152 10.30 -11.55 -5.07
C HIS A 152 11.20 -10.82 -6.09
N ARG A 153 12.53 -10.87 -5.92
CA ARG A 153 13.52 -10.12 -6.73
C ARG A 153 13.31 -8.60 -6.70
N VAL A 154 12.73 -8.12 -5.60
CA VAL A 154 12.56 -6.69 -5.31
C VAL A 154 13.64 -6.31 -4.30
N TRP A 155 14.44 -5.28 -4.62
CA TRP A 155 15.57 -4.90 -3.78
C TRP A 155 15.15 -3.84 -2.75
N PRO A 156 15.44 -4.04 -1.45
CA PRO A 156 15.27 -3.02 -0.43
C PRO A 156 15.98 -1.73 -0.81
N ASN A 157 15.38 -0.59 -0.48
CA ASN A 157 16.02 0.71 -0.62
C ASN A 157 16.12 1.43 0.73
N ALA A 158 16.65 2.66 0.73
CA ALA A 158 16.83 3.44 1.95
C ALA A 158 15.52 3.61 2.76
N ILE A 159 14.36 3.71 2.09
CA ILE A 159 13.05 3.81 2.74
C ILE A 159 12.69 2.48 3.42
N THR A 160 12.91 1.35 2.73
CA THR A 160 12.67 0.02 3.28
C THR A 160 13.50 -0.22 4.55
N TYR A 161 14.81 0.07 4.48
CA TYR A 161 15.72 -0.10 5.62
C TYR A 161 15.36 0.83 6.76
N CYS A 162 15.03 2.10 6.49
CA CYS A 162 14.60 3.03 7.51
C CYS A 162 13.35 2.53 8.26
N ALA A 163 12.31 2.12 7.54
CA ALA A 163 11.09 1.60 8.15
C ALA A 163 11.34 0.29 8.93
N ALA A 164 12.19 -0.60 8.41
CA ALA A 164 12.55 -1.85 9.07
C ALA A 164 13.33 -1.60 10.38
N ILE A 165 14.30 -0.69 10.37
CA ILE A 165 15.10 -0.31 11.54
C ILE A 165 14.23 0.37 12.59
N SER A 166 13.38 1.32 12.19
CA SER A 166 12.42 1.96 13.09
C SER A 166 11.42 0.97 13.69
N ALA A 167 10.99 -0.04 12.94
CA ALA A 167 10.17 -1.12 13.50
C ALA A 167 10.94 -1.94 14.56
N SER A 168 12.21 -2.26 14.32
CA SER A 168 13.08 -2.98 15.28
C SER A 168 13.37 -2.16 16.54
N GLU A 169 13.54 -0.84 16.42
CA GLU A 169 13.70 0.08 17.55
C GLU A 169 12.49 0.05 18.48
N LYS A 170 11.28 0.13 17.92
CA LYS A 170 10.02 -0.02 18.69
C LYS A 170 9.83 -1.42 19.26
N GLY A 171 10.41 -2.43 18.62
CA GLY A 171 10.42 -3.82 19.10
C GLY A 171 11.53 -4.13 20.13
N ALA A 172 12.33 -3.14 20.55
CA ALA A 172 13.51 -3.31 21.41
C ALA A 172 14.53 -4.35 20.89
N CYS A 173 14.54 -4.61 19.58
CA CYS A 173 15.40 -5.60 18.93
C CYS A 173 16.65 -4.92 18.33
N TRP A 174 17.54 -4.43 19.18
CA TRP A 174 18.72 -3.65 18.78
C TRP A 174 19.69 -4.43 17.86
N GLU A 175 19.82 -5.75 18.06
CA GLU A 175 20.67 -6.62 17.24
C GLU A 175 20.25 -6.59 15.76
N ARG A 176 18.93 -6.61 15.52
CA ARG A 176 18.38 -6.53 14.16
C ARG A 176 18.51 -5.12 13.60
N ALA A 177 18.33 -4.08 14.41
CA ALA A 177 18.54 -2.71 13.96
C ALA A 177 19.97 -2.50 13.44
N LEU A 178 20.98 -2.97 14.19
CA LEU A 178 22.38 -2.95 13.76
C LEU A 178 22.63 -3.77 12.49
N ALA A 179 22.17 -5.02 12.45
CA ALA A 179 22.36 -5.87 11.29
C ALA A 179 21.76 -5.26 10.00
N LEU A 180 20.58 -4.64 10.10
CA LEU A 180 19.94 -3.94 8.99
C LEU A 180 20.71 -2.70 8.55
N LEU A 181 21.32 -1.99 9.49
CA LEU A 181 22.15 -0.83 9.19
C LEU A 181 23.41 -1.23 8.41
N GLU A 182 24.04 -2.33 8.80
CA GLU A 182 25.17 -2.90 8.06
C GLU A 182 24.76 -3.42 6.67
N ASP A 183 23.63 -4.14 6.58
CA ASP A 183 23.07 -4.62 5.31
C ASP A 183 22.81 -3.46 4.35
N SER A 184 22.23 -2.35 4.84
CA SER A 184 21.96 -1.17 4.01
C SER A 184 23.24 -0.49 3.49
N ARG A 185 24.33 -0.48 4.28
CA ARG A 185 25.65 -0.02 3.84
C ARG A 185 26.22 -0.94 2.76
N ARG A 186 26.08 -2.25 2.92
CA ARG A 186 26.56 -3.26 1.94
C ARG A 186 25.80 -3.21 0.61
N ASP A 187 24.49 -3.00 0.67
CA ASP A 187 23.63 -2.92 -0.52
C ASP A 187 23.78 -1.58 -1.28
N GLY A 188 24.65 -0.67 -0.81
CA GLY A 188 24.87 0.64 -1.44
C GLY A 188 23.69 1.60 -1.29
N SER A 189 22.75 1.31 -0.39
CA SER A 189 21.60 2.15 -0.07
C SER A 189 21.77 2.76 1.31
N PRO A 190 22.53 3.87 1.45
CA PRO A 190 22.90 4.40 2.75
C PRO A 190 21.63 4.70 3.58
N PRO A 191 21.57 4.20 4.82
CA PRO A 191 20.43 4.40 5.69
C PRO A 191 20.36 5.90 6.05
N GLY A 192 19.17 6.48 5.96
CA GLY A 192 18.96 7.90 6.25
C GLY A 192 19.21 8.24 7.73
N VAL A 193 19.27 9.53 8.07
CA VAL A 193 19.49 10.01 9.45
C VAL A 193 18.51 9.38 10.45
N VAL A 194 17.25 9.21 10.03
CA VAL A 194 16.19 8.59 10.85
C VAL A 194 16.54 7.14 11.22
N ALA A 195 17.13 6.38 10.30
CA ALA A 195 17.55 5.01 10.54
C ALA A 195 18.75 4.94 11.51
N TRP A 196 19.70 5.87 11.38
CA TRP A 196 20.81 6.02 12.32
C TRP A 196 20.31 6.34 13.73
N SER A 197 19.47 7.37 13.88
CA SER A 197 18.91 7.75 15.18
C SER A 197 18.09 6.62 15.79
N ALA A 198 17.32 5.88 14.97
CA ALA A 198 16.55 4.73 15.44
C ALA A 198 17.46 3.58 15.91
N THR A 199 18.59 3.35 15.24
CA THR A 199 19.57 2.34 15.69
C THR A 199 20.20 2.73 17.03
N VAL A 200 20.63 3.99 17.17
CA VAL A 200 21.19 4.50 18.44
C VAL A 200 20.17 4.39 19.57
N SER A 201 18.92 4.79 19.33
CA SER A 201 17.85 4.65 20.33
C SER A 201 17.55 3.19 20.69
N ALA A 202 17.61 2.27 19.72
CA ALA A 202 17.47 0.85 19.99
C ALA A 202 18.61 0.32 20.87
N LEU A 203 19.86 0.77 20.64
CA LEU A 203 21.03 0.38 21.43
C LEU A 203 21.00 0.92 22.86
N GLU A 204 20.53 2.15 23.04
CA GLU A 204 20.28 2.74 24.34
C GLU A 204 19.26 1.90 25.12
N LYS A 205 18.12 1.56 24.50
CA LYS A 205 17.10 0.70 25.09
C LYS A 205 17.60 -0.71 25.41
N GLY A 206 18.57 -1.21 24.64
CA GLY A 206 19.24 -2.49 24.86
C GLY A 206 20.34 -2.46 25.92
N GLN A 207 20.63 -1.31 26.55
CA GLN A 207 21.78 -1.08 27.43
C GLN A 207 23.15 -1.37 26.77
N GLN A 208 23.24 -1.30 25.44
CA GLN A 208 24.45 -1.58 24.66
C GLN A 208 25.08 -0.28 24.11
N TRP A 209 25.20 0.75 24.95
CA TRP A 209 25.69 2.07 24.56
C TRP A 209 27.14 2.06 24.04
N GLU A 210 27.98 1.15 24.54
CA GLU A 210 29.36 0.99 24.07
C GLU A 210 29.44 0.64 22.58
N ARG A 211 28.45 -0.11 22.07
CA ARG A 211 28.36 -0.47 20.64
C ARG A 211 27.79 0.66 19.78
N ALA A 212 27.07 1.61 20.37
CA ALA A 212 26.59 2.79 19.65
C ALA A 212 27.72 3.77 19.29
N LEU A 213 28.81 3.78 20.06
CA LEU A 213 30.00 4.60 19.78
C LEU A 213 30.88 4.05 18.66
N THR A 214 30.66 2.80 18.24
CA THR A 214 31.48 2.10 17.23
C THR A 214 30.75 1.79 15.92
N ALA A 215 29.45 2.11 15.82
CA ALA A 215 28.59 1.87 14.65
C ALA A 215 28.61 3.05 13.65
#